data_AF-A0A3D3KQM1-F1
#
_entry.id   AF-A0A3D3KQM1-F1
#
_cell.length_a   1.000
_cell.length_b   1.000
_cell.length_c   1.000
_cell.angle_alpha   90.00
_cell.angle_beta   90.00
_cell.angle_gamma   90.00
#
_symmetry.space_group_name_H-M   'P 1'
#
loop_
_entity.id
_entity.type
_entity.pdbx_description
1 polymer ?
#
loop_
_entity_poly.entity_id
_entity_poly.type
_entity_poly.pdbx_seq_one_letter_code
_entity_poly.pdbx_strand_id
1 'polypeptide(L)'
;MGWDDKVISEKHILRVNSPGYGTSKTLEHTSAEILSEYRVIIINPVSPRHILPSLDRLDSISREGVLRVIDSGKYVIRCSSDLSHFKREFEVRNSQLIKFFQAGGLLISFLQPLFVLAGDRPFITLSNYDGLFYYGLYDVCTLRERCRGEEVIPTDRGLESSFAPYLKLQGLEWNACVQEFKTQNLRVLAVNRDKDAVSFIINFGKGKAVFLPVCSNFTQGIDKLLIECVDKEYTSMTFEEEPADTWVEKYYIPGMPELEKEISDIRGEIDKLKQVETTKGKELKELKSYRDILLNKKGHALQNTVIEILNKMGIQAQPGPEGRDDIVIKEGDKVVAVCEVKGDKKSAGEADATQLSKWVDRVYEEEGYEPKGILIVNAFCEKDIPERTEKPFPDQMLPYCSNRGYCLLTTVKLFNVFCECKREKISDGKIILKEWIECKGIYDKYQDIRPNLISEEKDSV
;
A
#
# COMPACT_ATOMS: atom_id res chain seq x y z
N MET A 1 -14.20 -8.99 -12.66
CA MET A 1 -15.16 -9.63 -11.74
C MET A 1 -16.32 -8.68 -11.50
N GLY A 2 -17.50 -9.09 -11.95
CA GLY A 2 -18.74 -8.30 -12.00
C GLY A 2 -19.37 -8.09 -10.63
N TRP A 3 -20.56 -7.49 -10.61
CA TRP A 3 -21.31 -7.12 -9.40
C TRP A 3 -22.08 -8.31 -8.77
N ASP A 4 -21.82 -9.54 -9.22
CA ASP A 4 -22.66 -10.71 -8.95
C ASP A 4 -22.37 -11.43 -7.61
N ASP A 5 -21.29 -11.07 -6.90
CA ASP A 5 -20.90 -11.69 -5.61
C ASP A 5 -21.26 -10.84 -4.37
N LYS A 6 -22.20 -9.90 -4.49
CA LYS A 6 -22.53 -8.95 -3.40
C LYS A 6 -23.55 -9.49 -2.43
N VAL A 7 -23.29 -9.29 -1.14
CA VAL A 7 -24.19 -9.69 -0.05
C VAL A 7 -25.46 -8.84 -0.06
N ILE A 8 -25.36 -7.56 -0.44
CA ILE A 8 -26.49 -6.63 -0.46
C ILE A 8 -26.80 -6.18 -1.89
N SER A 9 -27.99 -6.55 -2.37
CA SER A 9 -28.52 -6.10 -3.66
C SER A 9 -28.70 -4.58 -3.71
N GLU A 10 -28.44 -3.99 -4.88
CA GLU A 10 -28.58 -2.56 -5.20
C GLU A 10 -29.86 -1.90 -4.66
N LYS A 11 -31.00 -2.59 -4.73
CA LYS A 11 -32.30 -2.07 -4.28
C LYS A 11 -32.37 -1.79 -2.77
N HIS A 12 -31.51 -2.44 -1.98
CA HIS A 12 -31.47 -2.27 -0.52
C HIS A 12 -30.39 -1.29 -0.05
N ILE A 13 -29.69 -0.64 -0.98
CA ILE A 13 -28.70 0.41 -0.71
C ILE A 13 -29.28 1.74 -1.18
N LEU A 14 -29.56 2.64 -0.25
CA LEU A 14 -29.99 4.01 -0.57
C LEU A 14 -28.76 4.92 -0.69
N ARG A 15 -28.67 5.66 -1.79
CA ARG A 15 -27.65 6.69 -2.03
C ARG A 15 -28.29 8.07 -1.96
N VAL A 16 -27.82 8.92 -1.06
CA VAL A 16 -28.30 10.31 -0.90
C VAL A 16 -27.15 11.28 -1.13
N ASN A 17 -27.26 12.11 -2.18
CA ASN A 17 -26.18 13.01 -2.61
C ASN A 17 -24.81 12.32 -2.80
N SER A 18 -24.81 11.02 -3.10
CA SER A 18 -23.61 10.20 -3.27
C SER A 18 -23.75 9.39 -4.56
N PRO A 19 -22.80 9.46 -5.51
CA PRO A 19 -22.84 8.62 -6.69
C PRO A 19 -22.43 7.17 -6.36
N GLY A 20 -22.71 6.25 -7.28
CA GLY A 20 -22.26 4.86 -7.20
C GLY A 20 -23.40 3.86 -7.10
N TYR A 21 -23.06 2.62 -6.74
CA TYR A 21 -23.97 1.50 -6.65
C TYR A 21 -24.95 1.64 -5.50
N GLY A 22 -26.22 1.47 -5.83
CA GLY A 22 -27.36 1.67 -4.96
C GLY A 22 -28.39 2.57 -5.64
N THR A 23 -29.59 2.59 -5.07
CA THR A 23 -30.68 3.41 -5.57
C THR A 23 -30.47 4.86 -5.15
N SER A 24 -30.21 5.75 -6.12
CA SER A 24 -30.04 7.18 -5.88
C SER A 24 -31.40 7.88 -5.72
N LYS A 25 -31.69 8.35 -4.50
CA LYS A 25 -32.92 9.09 -4.16
C LYS A 25 -32.59 10.19 -3.15
N THR A 26 -33.57 11.04 -2.85
CA THR A 26 -33.46 12.12 -1.87
C THR A 26 -34.12 11.69 -0.56
N LEU A 27 -33.85 12.40 0.55
CA LEU A 27 -34.55 12.12 1.82
C LEU A 27 -35.93 12.77 1.91
N GLU A 28 -36.43 13.40 0.83
CA GLU A 28 -37.82 13.87 0.80
C GLU A 28 -38.75 12.69 1.08
N HIS A 29 -39.72 12.85 1.96
CA HIS A 29 -40.63 11.77 2.37
C HIS A 29 -41.39 11.12 1.18
N THR A 30 -41.51 11.82 0.06
CA THR A 30 -42.12 11.37 -1.20
C THR A 30 -41.15 10.70 -2.18
N SER A 31 -39.84 10.77 -1.96
CA SER A 31 -38.81 10.26 -2.87
C SER A 31 -38.31 8.87 -2.46
N ALA A 32 -37.54 8.78 -1.38
CA ALA A 32 -37.09 7.49 -0.84
C ALA A 32 -38.24 6.73 -0.19
N GLU A 33 -38.21 5.40 -0.31
CA GLU A 33 -39.10 4.51 0.44
C GLU A 33 -38.91 4.70 1.95
N ILE A 34 -39.72 4.00 2.74
CA ILE A 34 -39.54 4.00 4.21
C ILE A 34 -38.12 3.52 4.49
N LEU A 35 -37.35 4.27 5.29
CA LEU A 35 -35.91 3.99 5.44
C LEU A 35 -35.60 2.59 5.98
N SER A 36 -36.55 1.94 6.65
CA SER A 36 -36.44 0.56 7.13
C SER A 36 -36.45 -0.51 6.03
N GLU A 37 -36.85 -0.17 4.80
CA GLU A 37 -36.77 -1.09 3.64
C GLU A 37 -35.35 -1.21 3.11
N TYR A 38 -34.47 -0.26 3.45
CA TYR A 38 -33.05 -0.30 3.11
C TYR A 38 -32.26 -1.02 4.21
N ARG A 39 -31.17 -1.66 3.80
CA ARG A 39 -30.18 -2.26 4.71
C ARG A 39 -28.99 -1.34 4.92
N VAL A 40 -28.66 -0.55 3.89
CA VAL A 40 -27.56 0.41 3.93
C VAL A 40 -28.06 1.76 3.41
N ILE A 41 -27.63 2.83 4.07
CA ILE A 41 -27.80 4.20 3.58
C ILE A 41 -26.40 4.80 3.45
N ILE A 42 -26.05 5.32 2.26
CA ILE A 42 -24.80 6.01 2.01
C ILE A 42 -25.12 7.45 1.65
N ILE A 43 -24.63 8.39 2.45
CA ILE A 43 -25.00 9.80 2.34
C ILE A 43 -23.78 10.72 2.35
N ASN A 44 -23.82 11.75 1.50
CA ASN A 44 -22.90 12.89 1.57
C ASN A 44 -23.66 14.16 2.03
N PRO A 45 -23.74 14.42 3.34
CA PRO A 45 -24.56 15.49 3.88
C PRO A 45 -23.86 16.86 3.78
N VAL A 46 -23.72 17.44 2.58
CA VAL A 46 -23.05 18.74 2.42
C VAL A 46 -23.86 19.89 3.02
N SER A 47 -25.18 19.88 2.84
CA SER A 47 -26.10 20.87 3.40
C SER A 47 -27.53 20.31 3.46
N PRO A 48 -28.46 20.91 4.22
CA PRO A 48 -29.88 20.51 4.20
C PRO A 48 -30.47 20.41 2.79
N ARG A 49 -30.04 21.26 1.85
CA ARG A 49 -30.52 21.31 0.45
C ARG A 49 -30.09 20.12 -0.40
N HIS A 50 -28.94 19.54 -0.07
CA HIS A 50 -28.45 18.33 -0.74
C HIS A 50 -29.19 17.08 -0.26
N ILE A 51 -29.86 17.17 0.89
CA ILE A 51 -30.61 16.08 1.52
C ILE A 51 -32.10 16.19 1.15
N LEU A 52 -32.66 17.41 1.20
CA LEU A 52 -34.02 17.79 0.83
C LEU A 52 -34.00 18.84 -0.30
N PRO A 53 -33.99 18.41 -1.58
CA PRO A 53 -34.05 19.29 -2.75
C PRO A 53 -35.16 20.33 -2.75
N SER A 54 -36.32 20.02 -2.16
CA SER A 54 -37.47 20.91 -2.05
C SER A 54 -37.11 22.28 -1.45
N LEU A 55 -36.06 22.36 -0.63
CA LEU A 55 -35.51 23.61 -0.10
C LEU A 55 -35.03 24.57 -1.20
N ASP A 56 -34.65 24.10 -2.39
CA ASP A 56 -34.22 24.92 -3.56
C ASP A 56 -35.30 25.87 -4.07
N ARG A 57 -36.55 25.67 -3.65
CA ARG A 57 -37.67 26.55 -3.96
C ARG A 57 -37.79 27.76 -3.03
N LEU A 58 -37.00 27.84 -1.96
CA LEU A 58 -36.98 28.97 -1.03
C LEU A 58 -36.12 30.11 -1.57
N ASP A 59 -36.43 31.37 -1.22
CA ASP A 59 -35.79 32.64 -1.65
C ASP A 59 -34.32 32.82 -1.17
N SER A 60 -33.55 31.76 -1.09
CA SER A 60 -32.16 31.76 -0.63
C SER A 60 -31.25 31.04 -1.62
N ILE A 61 -29.96 31.12 -1.33
CA ILE A 61 -28.85 30.60 -2.13
C ILE A 61 -29.11 29.18 -2.70
N SER A 62 -28.85 28.99 -4.01
CA SER A 62 -28.91 27.67 -4.68
C SER A 62 -27.87 26.68 -4.13
N ARG A 63 -27.94 25.40 -4.48
CA ARG A 63 -26.91 24.41 -4.08
C ARG A 63 -25.50 24.82 -4.49
N GLU A 64 -25.31 25.33 -5.71
CA GLU A 64 -24.03 25.85 -6.18
C GLU A 64 -23.60 27.07 -5.38
N GLY A 65 -24.57 27.90 -4.95
CA GLY A 65 -24.30 29.00 -4.04
C GLY A 65 -23.89 28.52 -2.65
N VAL A 66 -24.40 27.39 -2.16
CA VAL A 66 -24.00 26.81 -0.86
C VAL A 66 -22.52 26.42 -0.89
N LEU A 67 -22.06 25.77 -1.97
CA LEU A 67 -20.66 25.42 -2.12
C LEU A 67 -19.76 26.66 -2.07
N ARG A 68 -20.14 27.73 -2.79
CA ARG A 68 -19.42 29.03 -2.72
C ARG A 68 -19.40 29.64 -1.32
N VAL A 69 -20.49 29.49 -0.55
CA VAL A 69 -20.57 29.98 0.83
C VAL A 69 -19.66 29.17 1.76
N ILE A 70 -19.62 27.85 1.59
CA ILE A 70 -18.70 26.95 2.29
C ILE A 70 -17.24 27.33 1.98
N ASP A 71 -16.92 27.56 0.70
CA ASP A 71 -15.58 28.00 0.28
C ASP A 71 -15.18 29.35 0.91
N SER A 72 -16.15 30.23 1.18
CA SER A 72 -15.93 31.49 1.90
C SER A 72 -15.75 31.33 3.42
N GLY A 73 -15.78 30.09 3.94
CA GLY A 73 -15.65 29.78 5.36
C GLY A 73 -16.91 30.07 6.19
N LYS A 74 -18.05 30.23 5.52
CA LYS A 74 -19.37 30.44 6.16
C LYS A 74 -20.16 29.14 6.11
N TYR A 75 -20.72 28.79 7.27
CA TYR A 75 -21.49 27.55 7.44
C TYR A 75 -22.90 27.79 7.98
N VAL A 76 -23.31 29.06 8.08
CA VAL A 76 -24.66 29.45 8.48
C VAL A 76 -25.24 30.37 7.42
N ILE A 77 -26.40 30.02 6.89
CA ILE A 77 -27.18 30.87 5.97
C ILE A 77 -28.50 31.21 6.64
N ARG A 78 -28.89 32.49 6.61
CA ARG A 78 -30.23 32.92 7.03
C ARG A 78 -31.20 32.90 5.85
N CYS A 79 -32.44 32.48 6.08
CA CYS A 79 -33.54 32.67 5.14
C CYS A 79 -34.74 33.32 5.82
N SER A 80 -35.47 34.12 5.05
CA SER A 80 -36.73 34.73 5.48
C SER A 80 -37.91 33.76 5.47
N SER A 81 -37.76 32.60 4.82
CA SER A 81 -38.82 31.60 4.67
C SER A 81 -39.07 30.79 5.94
N ASP A 82 -40.32 30.34 6.12
CA ASP A 82 -40.71 29.42 7.18
C ASP A 82 -40.14 28.01 6.91
N LEU A 83 -39.35 27.51 7.86
CA LEU A 83 -38.72 26.19 7.78
C LEU A 83 -39.51 25.08 8.49
N SER A 84 -40.67 25.38 9.07
CA SER A 84 -41.46 24.45 9.89
C SER A 84 -41.82 23.18 9.15
N HIS A 85 -42.17 23.29 7.88
CA HIS A 85 -42.51 22.12 7.04
C HIS A 85 -41.31 21.17 6.89
N PHE A 86 -40.14 21.71 6.53
CA PHE A 86 -38.92 20.92 6.36
C PHE A 86 -38.40 20.35 7.67
N LYS A 87 -38.59 21.07 8.80
CA LYS A 87 -38.28 20.53 10.12
C LYS A 87 -39.09 19.27 10.41
N ARG A 88 -40.40 19.27 10.11
CA ARG A 88 -41.26 18.09 10.23
C ARG A 88 -40.82 16.97 9.30
N GLU A 89 -40.37 17.27 8.08
CA GLU A 89 -39.82 16.24 7.18
C GLU A 89 -38.58 15.55 7.78
N PHE A 90 -37.65 16.32 8.35
CA PHE A 90 -36.49 15.76 9.05
C PHE A 90 -36.89 14.94 10.29
N GLU A 91 -37.89 15.37 11.05
CA GLU A 91 -38.43 14.61 12.19
C GLU A 91 -39.03 13.26 11.77
N VAL A 92 -39.74 13.23 10.64
CA VAL A 92 -40.27 11.98 10.06
C VAL A 92 -39.12 11.04 9.66
N ARG A 93 -38.09 11.56 8.99
CA ARG A 93 -36.91 10.75 8.60
C ARG A 93 -36.10 10.28 9.81
N ASN A 94 -35.94 11.10 10.83
CA ASN A 94 -35.36 10.68 12.11
C ASN A 94 -36.12 9.49 12.71
N SER A 95 -37.45 9.55 12.72
CA SER A 95 -38.29 8.45 13.24
C SER A 95 -38.13 7.15 12.44
N GLN A 96 -37.93 7.25 11.13
CA GLN A 96 -37.65 6.10 10.27
C GLN A 96 -36.23 5.56 10.45
N LEU A 97 -35.23 6.43 10.68
CA LEU A 97 -33.85 6.01 10.97
C LEU A 97 -33.74 5.23 12.27
N ILE A 98 -34.53 5.55 13.29
CA ILE A 98 -34.60 4.74 14.51
C ILE A 98 -34.95 3.29 14.16
N LYS A 99 -35.99 3.11 13.34
CA LYS A 99 -36.44 1.78 12.90
C LYS A 99 -35.39 1.08 12.03
N PHE A 100 -34.71 1.84 11.16
CA PHE A 100 -33.58 1.35 10.36
C PHE A 100 -32.46 0.79 11.25
N PHE A 101 -32.00 1.54 12.27
CA PHE A 101 -30.97 1.05 13.18
C PHE A 101 -31.46 -0.12 14.05
N GLN A 102 -32.72 -0.10 14.53
CA GLN A 102 -33.31 -1.22 15.26
C GLN A 102 -33.37 -2.51 14.43
N ALA A 103 -33.51 -2.39 13.10
CA ALA A 103 -33.50 -3.50 12.15
C ALA A 103 -32.09 -3.94 11.71
N GLY A 104 -31.02 -3.39 12.31
CA GLY A 104 -29.64 -3.74 11.95
C GLY A 104 -29.05 -2.93 10.79
N GLY A 105 -29.62 -1.77 10.48
CA GLY A 105 -29.19 -0.93 9.37
C GLY A 105 -27.79 -0.33 9.55
N LEU A 106 -27.06 -0.19 8.45
CA LEU A 106 -25.73 0.43 8.37
C LEU A 106 -25.79 1.78 7.64
N LEU A 107 -25.52 2.87 8.36
CA LEU A 107 -25.40 4.21 7.79
C LEU A 107 -23.94 4.54 7.50
N ILE A 108 -23.60 4.88 6.26
CA ILE A 108 -22.31 5.45 5.88
C ILE A 108 -22.51 6.94 5.60
N SER A 109 -21.88 7.80 6.39
CA SER A 109 -21.96 9.25 6.25
C SER A 109 -20.60 9.84 5.94
N PHE A 110 -20.46 10.56 4.83
CA PHE A 110 -19.25 11.33 4.59
C PHE A 110 -19.19 12.52 5.55
N LEU A 111 -18.10 12.63 6.32
CA LEU A 111 -17.96 13.62 7.37
C LEU A 111 -17.73 15.02 6.77
N GLN A 112 -18.74 15.87 6.89
CA GLN A 112 -18.77 17.24 6.39
C GLN A 112 -18.78 18.27 7.53
N PRO A 113 -18.37 19.52 7.28
CA PRO A 113 -18.61 20.62 8.20
C PRO A 113 -20.07 20.71 8.59
N LEU A 114 -20.33 21.12 9.82
CA LEU A 114 -21.67 21.42 10.28
C LEU A 114 -22.20 22.65 9.55
N PHE A 115 -23.18 22.45 8.67
CA PHE A 115 -23.85 23.51 7.93
C PHE A 115 -25.26 23.73 8.46
N VAL A 116 -25.64 24.98 8.72
CA VAL A 116 -26.93 25.35 9.29
C VAL A 116 -27.68 26.35 8.39
N LEU A 117 -28.93 26.02 8.06
CA LEU A 117 -29.90 26.95 7.51
C LEU A 117 -30.78 27.46 8.66
N ALA A 118 -30.81 28.78 8.88
CA ALA A 118 -31.57 29.43 9.94
C ALA A 118 -32.72 30.25 9.34
N GLY A 119 -33.96 29.86 9.62
CA GLY A 119 -35.16 30.63 9.31
C GLY A 119 -35.42 31.67 10.40
N ASP A 120 -35.81 32.89 10.03
CA ASP A 120 -35.99 33.98 11.00
C ASP A 120 -37.44 34.10 11.52
N ARG A 121 -38.44 33.50 10.87
CA ARG A 121 -39.86 33.60 11.24
C ARG A 121 -40.67 32.33 10.88
N PRO A 122 -40.97 31.43 11.85
CA PRO A 122 -40.41 31.36 13.20
C PRO A 122 -38.89 31.07 13.18
N PHE A 123 -38.21 31.34 14.30
CA PHE A 123 -36.78 31.00 14.41
C PHE A 123 -36.60 29.47 14.45
N ILE A 124 -36.16 28.90 13.33
CA ILE A 124 -35.96 27.45 13.16
C ILE A 124 -34.62 27.23 12.49
N THR A 125 -33.85 26.26 12.98
CA THR A 125 -32.59 25.85 12.36
C THR A 125 -32.71 24.43 11.80
N LEU A 126 -32.10 24.23 10.63
CA LEU A 126 -31.93 22.95 9.97
C LEU A 126 -30.44 22.72 9.71
N SER A 127 -29.89 21.62 10.19
CA SER A 127 -28.50 21.23 9.90
C SER A 127 -28.42 20.14 8.82
N ASN A 128 -27.24 19.99 8.21
CA ASN A 128 -26.95 18.87 7.31
C ASN A 128 -26.95 17.50 8.01
N TYR A 129 -27.00 17.47 9.33
CA TYR A 129 -27.12 16.25 10.11
C TYR A 129 -28.49 16.07 10.76
N ASP A 130 -29.39 17.04 10.59
CA ASP A 130 -30.80 16.87 10.93
C ASP A 130 -31.37 15.79 10.00
N GLY A 131 -32.16 14.87 10.56
CA GLY A 131 -32.64 13.71 9.80
C GLY A 131 -31.68 12.54 9.70
N LEU A 132 -30.47 12.61 10.27
CA LEU A 132 -29.46 11.55 10.22
C LEU A 132 -29.19 10.86 11.55
N PHE A 133 -29.73 11.39 12.65
CA PHE A 133 -29.52 10.85 14.00
C PHE A 133 -30.76 11.04 14.87
N TYR A 134 -30.99 10.08 15.76
CA TYR A 134 -32.07 10.12 16.75
C TYR A 134 -32.02 11.39 17.62
N TYR A 135 -30.81 11.85 17.96
CA TYR A 135 -30.52 13.00 18.82
C TYR A 135 -29.82 14.15 18.06
N GLY A 136 -29.61 14.03 16.74
CA GLY A 136 -28.73 14.93 15.98
C GLY A 136 -27.24 14.69 16.25
N LEU A 137 -26.36 15.24 15.39
CA LEU A 137 -24.91 15.09 15.55
C LEU A 137 -24.39 15.79 16.82
N TYR A 138 -25.06 16.86 17.26
CA TYR A 138 -24.65 17.64 18.43
C TYR A 138 -24.65 16.84 19.74
N ASP A 139 -25.49 15.82 19.85
CA ASP A 139 -25.57 14.95 21.03
C ASP A 139 -24.52 13.83 21.00
N VAL A 140 -23.85 13.68 19.85
CA VAL A 140 -22.77 12.72 19.63
C VAL A 140 -21.40 13.37 19.78
N CYS A 141 -21.20 14.52 19.14
CA CYS A 141 -19.90 15.18 19.10
C CYS A 141 -20.03 16.68 18.75
N THR A 142 -18.98 17.42 19.07
CA THR A 142 -18.76 18.79 18.59
C THR A 142 -17.73 18.74 17.47
N LEU A 143 -18.08 19.26 16.29
CA LEU A 143 -17.13 19.41 15.17
C LEU A 143 -16.31 20.69 15.33
N ARG A 144 -15.04 20.64 14.97
CA ARG A 144 -14.16 21.81 14.94
C ARG A 144 -14.58 22.74 13.80
N GLU A 145 -14.70 24.03 14.10
CA GLU A 145 -15.00 25.03 13.07
C GLU A 145 -13.82 25.21 12.10
N ARG A 146 -14.14 25.43 10.81
CA ARG A 146 -13.19 25.86 9.77
C ARG A 146 -11.93 25.00 9.66
N CYS A 147 -12.09 23.70 9.56
CA CYS A 147 -10.99 22.75 9.42
C CYS A 147 -11.13 21.94 8.12
N ARG A 148 -10.02 21.67 7.45
CA ARG A 148 -9.92 20.73 6.31
C ARG A 148 -8.48 20.26 6.13
N GLY A 149 -8.29 19.13 5.47
CA GLY A 149 -6.96 18.66 5.10
C GLY A 149 -6.97 17.34 4.34
N GLU A 150 -5.79 16.89 3.94
CA GLU A 150 -5.59 15.70 3.09
C GLU A 150 -4.95 14.53 3.87
N GLU A 151 -4.40 14.81 5.05
CA GLU A 151 -3.72 13.80 5.85
C GLU A 151 -4.74 13.02 6.70
N VAL A 152 -5.10 11.82 6.26
CA VAL A 152 -5.93 10.85 6.97
C VAL A 152 -5.01 9.72 7.46
N ILE A 153 -4.88 9.59 8.79
CA ILE A 153 -4.02 8.60 9.43
C ILE A 153 -4.91 7.55 10.11
N PRO A 154 -5.02 6.33 9.56
CA PRO A 154 -5.78 5.25 10.21
C PRO A 154 -5.19 4.92 11.59
N THR A 155 -6.06 4.75 12.59
CA THR A 155 -5.67 4.21 13.89
C THR A 155 -5.52 2.68 13.81
N ASP A 156 -4.97 2.03 14.83
CA ASP A 156 -4.92 0.55 14.89
C ASP A 156 -6.32 -0.05 14.72
N ARG A 157 -7.32 0.52 15.41
CA ARG A 157 -8.73 0.15 15.28
C ARG A 157 -9.30 0.39 13.88
N GLY A 158 -8.81 1.41 13.18
CA GLY A 158 -9.12 1.68 11.77
C GLY A 158 -8.54 0.61 10.84
N LEU A 159 -7.29 0.20 11.08
CA LEU A 159 -6.59 -0.83 10.31
C LEU A 159 -7.21 -2.23 10.49
N GLU A 160 -7.81 -2.49 11.65
CA GLU A 160 -8.56 -3.72 11.93
C GLU A 160 -10.00 -3.70 11.41
N SER A 161 -10.52 -2.53 11.02
CA SER A 161 -11.91 -2.38 10.59
C SER A 161 -12.15 -2.85 9.15
N SER A 162 -13.41 -3.11 8.80
CA SER A 162 -13.81 -3.40 7.42
C SER A 162 -13.51 -2.26 6.45
N PHE A 163 -13.32 -1.02 6.94
CA PHE A 163 -13.03 0.17 6.16
C PHE A 163 -11.53 0.47 6.03
N ALA A 164 -10.65 -0.37 6.56
CA ALA A 164 -9.20 -0.20 6.41
C ALA A 164 -8.74 -0.01 4.95
N PRO A 165 -9.29 -0.74 3.94
CA PRO A 165 -8.93 -0.51 2.55
C PRO A 165 -9.31 0.89 2.07
N TYR A 166 -10.51 1.36 2.42
CA TYR A 166 -10.97 2.71 2.08
C TYR A 166 -10.08 3.78 2.71
N LEU A 167 -9.76 3.65 4.00
CA LEU A 167 -8.94 4.61 4.74
C LEU A 167 -7.47 4.68 4.31
N LYS A 168 -7.02 3.74 3.46
CA LYS A 168 -5.68 3.71 2.85
C LYS A 168 -5.63 4.31 1.44
N LEU A 169 -6.78 4.74 0.90
CA LEU A 169 -6.84 5.38 -0.40
C LEU A 169 -5.98 6.66 -0.42
N GLN A 170 -5.26 6.86 -1.52
CA GLN A 170 -4.64 8.15 -1.79
C GLN A 170 -5.69 9.15 -2.29
N GLY A 171 -5.54 10.43 -1.93
CA GLY A 171 -6.50 11.47 -2.28
C GLY A 171 -7.77 11.47 -1.41
N LEU A 172 -7.69 10.93 -0.19
CA LEU A 172 -8.70 11.21 0.83
C LEU A 172 -8.52 12.62 1.36
N GLU A 173 -9.64 13.30 1.55
CA GLU A 173 -9.75 14.62 2.12
C GLU A 173 -10.74 14.59 3.27
N TRP A 174 -10.35 15.15 4.40
CA TRP A 174 -11.26 15.40 5.50
C TRP A 174 -11.70 16.86 5.45
N ASN A 175 -13.01 17.08 5.37
CA ASN A 175 -13.61 18.41 5.40
C ASN A 175 -14.07 18.81 6.79
N ALA A 176 -14.04 17.90 7.75
CA ALA A 176 -14.32 18.17 9.15
C ALA A 176 -13.56 17.20 10.05
N CYS A 177 -13.28 17.64 11.27
CA CYS A 177 -12.77 16.80 12.35
C CYS A 177 -13.56 17.04 13.63
N VAL A 178 -13.55 16.04 14.52
CA VAL A 178 -14.22 16.09 15.81
C VAL A 178 -13.33 16.78 16.84
N GLN A 179 -13.84 17.85 17.45
CA GLN A 179 -13.21 18.52 18.57
C GLN A 179 -13.41 17.75 19.88
N GLU A 180 -14.62 17.24 20.10
CA GLU A 180 -14.99 16.53 21.32
C GLU A 180 -16.09 15.52 21.04
N PHE A 181 -15.96 14.32 21.60
CA PHE A 181 -17.05 13.33 21.62
C PHE A 181 -17.83 13.43 22.93
N LYS A 182 -19.15 13.35 22.84
CA LYS A 182 -20.11 13.41 23.97
C LYS A 182 -20.71 12.04 24.32
N THR A 183 -20.34 11.00 23.57
CA THR A 183 -20.73 9.62 23.81
C THR A 183 -19.51 8.72 23.94
N GLN A 184 -19.64 7.63 24.69
CA GLN A 184 -18.60 6.62 24.84
C GLN A 184 -18.80 5.41 23.91
N ASN A 185 -19.98 5.28 23.29
CA ASN A 185 -20.29 4.16 22.38
C ASN A 185 -19.77 4.42 20.96
N LEU A 186 -18.46 4.61 20.84
CA LEU A 186 -17.82 4.93 19.57
C LEU A 186 -16.44 4.29 19.42
N ARG A 187 -15.99 4.27 18.16
CA ARG A 187 -14.65 3.83 17.78
C ARG A 187 -14.05 4.77 16.75
N VAL A 188 -12.95 5.44 17.09
CA VAL A 188 -12.19 6.28 16.13
C VAL A 188 -11.41 5.39 15.18
N LEU A 189 -11.61 5.57 13.88
CA LEU A 189 -10.94 4.81 12.82
C LEU A 189 -9.77 5.54 12.20
N ALA A 190 -9.83 6.88 12.10
CA ALA A 190 -8.73 7.67 11.57
C ALA A 190 -8.69 9.06 12.21
N VAL A 191 -7.49 9.62 12.27
CA VAL A 191 -7.19 10.95 12.81
C VAL A 191 -6.43 11.79 11.78
N ASN A 192 -6.44 13.11 11.96
CA ASN A 192 -5.53 14.01 11.25
C ASN A 192 -4.17 14.10 11.98
N ARG A 193 -3.27 14.95 11.48
CA ARG A 193 -1.94 15.22 12.08
C ARG A 193 -2.01 15.71 13.53
N ASP A 194 -3.05 16.47 13.86
CA ASP A 194 -3.29 17.02 15.21
C ASP A 194 -4.00 16.02 16.14
N LYS A 195 -4.20 14.78 15.68
CA LYS A 195 -4.89 13.69 16.37
C LYS A 195 -6.40 13.91 16.57
N ASP A 196 -7.00 14.89 15.89
CA ASP A 196 -8.46 15.03 15.87
C ASP A 196 -9.06 13.91 15.01
N ALA A 197 -10.20 13.36 15.44
CA ALA A 197 -10.87 12.29 14.70
C ALA A 197 -11.49 12.80 13.39
N VAL A 198 -11.17 12.14 12.29
CA VAL A 198 -11.72 12.41 10.93
C VAL A 198 -12.52 11.24 10.37
N SER A 199 -12.47 10.09 11.06
CA SER A 199 -13.33 8.93 10.78
C SER A 199 -13.62 8.19 12.08
N PHE A 200 -14.86 7.76 12.25
CA PHE A 200 -15.30 7.06 13.45
C PHE A 200 -16.57 6.25 13.21
N ILE A 201 -16.84 5.32 14.12
CA ILE A 201 -18.04 4.48 14.15
C ILE A 201 -18.82 4.76 15.41
N ILE A 202 -20.15 4.71 15.32
CA ILE A 202 -21.08 4.74 16.44
C ILE A 202 -22.02 3.55 16.32
N ASN A 203 -22.23 2.85 17.42
CA ASN A 203 -23.17 1.73 17.47
C ASN A 203 -24.55 2.22 17.97
N PHE A 204 -25.61 1.75 17.33
CA PHE A 204 -27.00 2.06 17.65
C PHE A 204 -27.80 0.77 17.82
N GLY A 205 -27.66 0.11 18.98
CA GLY A 205 -28.23 -1.22 19.20
C GLY A 205 -27.69 -2.20 18.16
N LYS A 206 -28.58 -2.80 17.36
CA LYS A 206 -28.22 -3.71 16.26
C LYS A 206 -27.64 -3.01 15.03
N GLY A 207 -27.83 -1.69 14.91
CA GLY A 207 -27.39 -0.88 13.78
C GLY A 207 -26.10 -0.13 14.06
N LYS A 208 -25.54 0.51 13.02
CA LYS A 208 -24.25 1.21 13.10
C LYS A 208 -24.20 2.40 12.15
N ALA A 209 -23.53 3.48 12.57
CA ALA A 209 -23.16 4.59 11.70
C ALA A 209 -21.64 4.68 11.57
N VAL A 210 -21.14 4.80 10.35
CA VAL A 210 -19.73 4.94 10.01
C VAL A 210 -19.52 6.28 9.32
N PHE A 211 -18.59 7.07 9.84
CA PHE A 211 -18.24 8.37 9.30
C PHE A 211 -16.90 8.28 8.59
N LEU A 212 -16.88 8.65 7.32
CA LEU A 212 -15.69 8.54 6.47
C LEU A 212 -15.29 9.92 5.92
N PRO A 213 -13.99 10.18 5.71
CA PRO A 213 -13.54 11.30 4.89
C PRO A 213 -14.03 11.12 3.44
N VAL A 214 -13.99 12.21 2.66
CA VAL A 214 -14.41 12.21 1.26
C VAL A 214 -13.20 11.88 0.39
N CYS A 215 -13.43 11.38 -0.83
CA CYS A 215 -12.39 11.28 -1.85
C CYS A 215 -12.73 12.24 -2.99
N SER A 216 -11.84 13.20 -3.29
CA SER A 216 -12.08 14.25 -4.28
C SER A 216 -12.16 13.72 -5.72
N ASN A 217 -11.51 12.58 -6.00
CA ASN A 217 -11.60 11.87 -7.29
C ASN A 217 -12.43 10.59 -7.18
N PHE A 218 -13.70 10.70 -6.76
CA PHE A 218 -14.56 9.53 -6.59
C PHE A 218 -14.85 8.83 -7.93
N THR A 219 -14.20 7.69 -8.17
CA THR A 219 -14.35 6.87 -9.38
C THR A 219 -15.20 5.61 -9.12
N GLN A 220 -15.59 4.92 -10.18
CA GLN A 220 -16.24 3.61 -10.08
C GLN A 220 -15.39 2.58 -9.29
N GLY A 221 -14.06 2.66 -9.39
CA GLY A 221 -13.16 1.79 -8.63
C GLY A 221 -13.22 2.05 -7.12
N ILE A 222 -13.30 3.33 -6.73
CA ILE A 222 -13.46 3.73 -5.32
C ILE A 222 -14.85 3.34 -4.81
N ASP A 223 -15.89 3.50 -5.62
CA ASP A 223 -17.22 3.06 -5.26
C ASP A 223 -17.30 1.55 -5.02
N LYS A 224 -16.65 0.76 -5.90
CA LYS A 224 -16.56 -0.69 -5.74
C LYS A 224 -15.89 -1.05 -4.42
N LEU A 225 -14.74 -0.43 -4.11
CA LEU A 225 -14.02 -0.63 -2.85
C LEU A 225 -14.86 -0.25 -1.63
N LEU A 226 -15.60 0.87 -1.71
CA LEU A 226 -16.50 1.28 -0.64
C LEU A 226 -17.60 0.23 -0.40
N ILE A 227 -18.21 -0.29 -1.47
CA ILE A 227 -19.23 -1.35 -1.32
C ILE A 227 -18.63 -2.64 -0.77
N GLU A 228 -17.41 -3.03 -1.15
CA GLU A 228 -16.73 -4.19 -0.54
C GLU A 228 -16.54 -4.01 0.98
N CYS A 229 -16.18 -2.79 1.42
CA CYS A 229 -16.08 -2.47 2.85
C CYS A 229 -17.45 -2.54 3.54
N VAL A 230 -18.50 -2.04 2.88
CA VAL A 230 -19.88 -2.05 3.36
C VAL A 230 -20.42 -3.46 3.49
N ASP A 231 -20.25 -4.32 2.48
CA ASP A 231 -20.70 -5.71 2.51
C ASP A 231 -20.02 -6.47 3.66
N LYS A 232 -18.71 -6.28 3.84
CA LYS A 232 -17.96 -6.89 4.94
C LYS A 232 -18.46 -6.43 6.31
N GLU A 233 -18.70 -5.12 6.50
CA GLU A 233 -19.20 -4.59 7.76
C GLU A 233 -20.64 -5.02 8.04
N TYR A 234 -21.51 -4.99 7.03
CA TYR A 234 -22.90 -5.40 7.19
C TYR A 234 -23.02 -6.89 7.48
N THR A 235 -22.19 -7.72 6.85
CA THR A 235 -22.10 -9.15 7.17
C THR A 235 -21.66 -9.35 8.62
N SER A 236 -20.63 -8.65 9.10
CA SER A 236 -20.21 -8.80 10.50
C SER A 236 -21.29 -8.34 11.50
N MET A 237 -22.12 -7.35 11.15
CA MET A 237 -23.25 -6.90 11.98
C MET A 237 -24.44 -7.87 11.97
N THR A 238 -24.72 -8.52 10.85
CA THR A 238 -25.87 -9.44 10.71
C THR A 238 -25.60 -10.82 11.28
N PHE A 239 -24.33 -11.15 11.51
CA PHE A 239 -23.86 -12.37 12.16
C PHE A 239 -23.23 -12.09 13.54
N GLU A 240 -23.69 -11.06 14.28
CA GLU A 240 -23.52 -11.08 15.73
C GLU A 240 -24.40 -12.23 16.26
N GLU A 241 -23.80 -13.42 16.38
CA GLU A 241 -24.36 -14.51 17.19
C GLU A 241 -24.66 -13.93 18.57
N GLU A 242 -25.95 -13.81 18.92
CA GLU A 242 -26.27 -13.76 20.34
C GLU A 242 -25.60 -14.99 20.95
N PRO A 243 -24.76 -14.83 22.00
CA PRO A 243 -24.04 -15.95 22.55
C PRO A 243 -25.06 -17.02 22.90
N ALA A 244 -24.99 -18.14 22.18
CA ALA A 244 -25.84 -19.27 22.48
C ALA A 244 -25.55 -19.65 23.93
N ASP A 245 -26.59 -19.98 24.69
CA ASP A 245 -26.37 -20.55 26.00
C ASP A 245 -25.40 -21.73 25.86
N THR A 246 -24.41 -21.82 26.74
CA THR A 246 -23.35 -22.84 26.69
C THR A 246 -23.89 -24.28 26.67
N TRP A 247 -25.13 -24.50 27.11
CA TRP A 247 -25.77 -25.81 27.04
C TRP A 247 -26.07 -26.26 25.61
N VAL A 248 -26.16 -25.35 24.63
CA VAL A 248 -26.48 -25.66 23.23
C VAL A 248 -25.32 -26.39 22.55
N GLU A 249 -24.07 -26.11 22.94
CA GLU A 249 -22.84 -26.73 22.41
C GLU A 249 -22.80 -28.26 22.53
N LYS A 250 -23.61 -28.85 23.43
CA LYS A 250 -23.68 -30.32 23.60
C LYS A 250 -24.51 -31.03 22.52
N TYR A 251 -25.22 -30.28 21.68
CA TYR A 251 -26.04 -30.82 20.59
C TYR A 251 -25.37 -30.53 19.25
N TYR A 252 -25.23 -31.56 18.41
CA TYR A 252 -24.68 -31.43 17.05
C TYR A 252 -25.76 -31.63 16.00
N ILE A 253 -25.58 -31.01 14.84
CA ILE A 253 -26.35 -31.29 13.62
C ILE A 253 -25.51 -32.23 12.75
N PRO A 254 -26.07 -33.32 12.20
CA PRO A 254 -25.36 -34.17 11.24
C PRO A 254 -24.78 -33.33 10.09
N GLY A 255 -23.49 -33.52 9.77
CA GLY A 255 -22.76 -32.67 8.82
C GLY A 255 -21.88 -31.58 9.48
N MET A 256 -22.14 -31.21 10.74
CA MET A 256 -21.32 -30.22 11.45
C MET A 256 -19.87 -30.67 11.67
N PRO A 257 -19.59 -31.89 12.18
CA PRO A 257 -18.20 -32.32 12.41
C PRO A 257 -17.38 -32.37 11.12
N GLU A 258 -18.01 -32.74 9.99
CA GLU A 258 -17.38 -32.75 8.68
C GLU A 258 -17.00 -31.33 8.24
N LEU A 259 -17.92 -30.37 8.37
CA LEU A 259 -17.65 -28.97 8.05
C LEU A 259 -16.61 -28.34 8.98
N GLU A 260 -16.66 -28.62 10.28
CA GLU A 260 -15.65 -28.15 11.25
C GLU A 260 -14.25 -28.66 10.89
N LYS A 261 -14.16 -29.93 10.47
CA LYS A 261 -12.91 -30.53 10.00
C LYS A 261 -12.44 -29.88 8.70
N GLU A 262 -13.32 -29.70 7.71
CA GLU A 262 -12.97 -29.02 6.44
C GLU A 262 -12.47 -27.60 6.69
N ILE A 263 -13.12 -26.83 7.57
CA ILE A 263 -12.68 -25.49 7.96
C ILE A 263 -11.29 -25.55 8.62
N SER A 264 -11.06 -26.51 9.52
CA SER A 264 -9.75 -26.70 10.16
C SER A 264 -8.66 -27.04 9.15
N ASP A 265 -8.95 -27.93 8.20
CA ASP A 265 -8.00 -28.35 7.16
C ASP A 265 -7.66 -27.17 6.22
N ILE A 266 -8.67 -26.43 5.75
CA ILE A 266 -8.48 -25.22 4.92
C ILE A 266 -7.64 -24.17 5.67
N ARG A 267 -7.92 -23.93 6.95
CA ARG A 267 -7.11 -23.00 7.76
C ARG A 267 -5.66 -23.45 7.85
N GLY A 268 -5.41 -24.74 8.04
CA GLY A 268 -4.07 -25.31 8.02
C GLY A 268 -3.35 -25.13 6.68
N GLU A 269 -4.06 -25.23 5.55
CA GLU A 269 -3.50 -24.95 4.23
C GLU A 269 -3.16 -23.46 4.03
N ILE A 270 -4.04 -22.56 4.46
CA ILE A 270 -3.81 -21.11 4.41
C ILE A 270 -2.52 -20.75 5.17
N ASP A 271 -2.33 -21.31 6.36
CA ASP A 271 -1.14 -21.03 7.18
C ASP A 271 0.15 -21.55 6.52
N LYS A 272 0.10 -22.75 5.91
CA LYS A 272 1.23 -23.26 5.10
C LYS A 272 1.55 -22.36 3.92
N LEU A 273 0.53 -21.93 3.16
CA LEU A 273 0.72 -21.05 2.01
C LEU A 273 1.29 -19.69 2.39
N LYS A 274 0.86 -19.09 3.51
CA LYS A 274 1.43 -17.85 4.05
C LYS A 274 2.90 -17.99 4.44
N GLN A 275 3.30 -19.13 5.01
CA GLN A 275 4.71 -19.40 5.32
C GLN A 275 5.55 -19.53 4.03
N VAL A 276 5.00 -20.16 3.00
CA VAL A 276 5.63 -20.25 1.67
C VAL A 276 5.77 -18.85 1.06
N GLU A 277 4.72 -18.05 1.04
CA GLU A 277 4.73 -16.65 0.55
C GLU A 277 5.81 -15.83 1.26
N THR A 278 5.88 -15.92 2.59
CA THR A 278 6.88 -15.21 3.40
C THR A 278 8.30 -15.63 3.01
N THR A 279 8.52 -16.92 2.80
CA THR A 279 9.84 -17.46 2.40
C THR A 279 10.22 -16.98 1.00
N LYS A 280 9.29 -17.07 0.03
CA LYS A 280 9.48 -16.58 -1.33
C LYS A 280 9.66 -15.06 -1.40
N GLY A 281 8.97 -14.31 -0.55
CA GLY A 281 9.16 -12.86 -0.40
C GLY A 281 10.58 -12.50 0.06
N LYS A 282 11.17 -13.27 0.97
CA LYS A 282 12.58 -13.10 1.39
C LYS A 282 13.55 -13.43 0.26
N GLU A 283 13.36 -14.55 -0.43
CA GLU A 283 14.18 -14.95 -1.59
C GLU A 283 14.15 -13.86 -2.69
N LEU A 284 12.97 -13.33 -3.02
CA LEU A 284 12.82 -12.27 -4.01
C LEU A 284 13.52 -10.98 -3.59
N LYS A 285 13.42 -10.59 -2.31
CA LYS A 285 14.09 -9.41 -1.78
C LYS A 285 15.62 -9.55 -1.86
N GLU A 286 16.15 -10.72 -1.56
CA GLU A 286 17.57 -11.03 -1.68
C GLU A 286 18.05 -10.87 -3.13
N LEU A 287 17.35 -11.47 -4.10
CA LEU A 287 17.69 -11.38 -5.52
C LEU A 287 17.61 -9.95 -6.07
N LYS A 288 16.59 -9.17 -5.66
CA LYS A 288 16.49 -7.74 -6.00
C LYS A 288 17.68 -6.96 -5.45
N SER A 289 18.08 -7.23 -4.21
CA SER A 289 19.25 -6.60 -3.59
C SER A 289 20.53 -6.87 -4.38
N TYR A 290 20.77 -8.13 -4.78
CA TYR A 290 21.93 -8.50 -5.60
C TYR A 290 21.96 -7.77 -6.94
N ARG A 291 20.83 -7.75 -7.65
CA ARG A 291 20.68 -7.00 -8.91
C ARG A 291 21.02 -5.52 -8.71
N ASP A 292 20.39 -4.88 -7.73
CA ASP A 292 20.52 -3.43 -7.52
C ASP A 292 21.95 -3.06 -7.10
N ILE A 293 22.59 -3.88 -6.28
CA ILE A 293 23.96 -3.65 -5.82
C ILE A 293 24.97 -3.84 -6.96
N LEU A 294 24.94 -4.97 -7.66
CA LEU A 294 25.89 -5.24 -8.75
C LEU A 294 25.80 -4.21 -9.88
N LEU A 295 24.59 -3.71 -10.17
CA LEU A 295 24.37 -2.83 -11.31
C LEU A 295 24.54 -1.34 -10.95
N ASN A 296 24.23 -0.91 -9.72
CA ASN A 296 24.13 0.53 -9.39
C ASN A 296 24.85 0.95 -8.08
N LYS A 297 25.51 0.04 -7.35
CA LYS A 297 26.19 0.41 -6.09
C LYS A 297 27.71 0.32 -6.19
N LYS A 298 28.36 0.87 -5.16
CA LYS A 298 29.82 0.98 -4.98
C LYS A 298 30.18 0.79 -3.51
N GLY A 299 31.48 0.66 -3.20
CA GLY A 299 32.01 0.52 -1.84
C GLY A 299 31.73 -0.85 -1.23
N HIS A 300 31.74 -0.94 0.10
CA HIS A 300 31.65 -2.22 0.83
C HIS A 300 30.41 -3.05 0.51
N ALA A 301 29.27 -2.42 0.22
CA ALA A 301 28.06 -3.15 -0.19
C ALA A 301 28.30 -3.96 -1.48
N LEU A 302 29.02 -3.38 -2.44
CA LEU A 302 29.39 -4.04 -3.68
C LEU A 302 30.35 -5.20 -3.42
N GLN A 303 31.42 -4.97 -2.65
CA GLN A 303 32.40 -5.99 -2.28
C GLN A 303 31.73 -7.22 -1.62
N ASN A 304 30.92 -6.98 -0.59
CA ASN A 304 30.22 -8.05 0.13
C ASN A 304 29.27 -8.84 -0.80
N THR A 305 28.55 -8.14 -1.67
CA THR A 305 27.66 -8.80 -2.65
C THR A 305 28.45 -9.63 -3.67
N VAL A 306 29.61 -9.17 -4.12
CA VAL A 306 30.49 -9.97 -5.00
C VAL A 306 30.93 -11.24 -4.29
N ILE A 307 31.36 -11.17 -3.02
CA ILE A 307 31.74 -12.35 -2.21
C ILE A 307 30.56 -13.33 -2.11
N GLU A 308 29.38 -12.83 -1.74
CA GLU A 308 28.18 -13.66 -1.60
C GLU A 308 27.80 -14.36 -2.91
N ILE A 309 27.86 -13.65 -4.03
CA ILE A 309 27.52 -14.21 -5.35
C ILE A 309 28.54 -15.24 -5.79
N LEU A 310 29.84 -14.99 -5.63
CA LEU A 310 30.89 -15.96 -5.93
C LEU A 310 30.69 -17.25 -5.11
N ASN A 311 30.41 -17.13 -3.80
CA ASN A 311 30.11 -18.28 -2.96
C ASN A 311 28.85 -19.02 -3.39
N LYS A 312 27.77 -18.31 -3.77
CA LYS A 312 26.55 -18.93 -4.32
C LYS A 312 26.78 -19.61 -5.68
N MET A 313 27.82 -19.22 -6.41
CA MET A 313 28.27 -19.89 -7.63
C MET A 313 29.21 -21.08 -7.35
N GLY A 314 29.56 -21.37 -6.10
CA GLY A 314 30.49 -22.44 -5.74
C GLY A 314 31.97 -22.06 -5.74
N ILE A 315 32.28 -20.76 -5.86
CA ILE A 315 33.64 -20.20 -5.78
C ILE A 315 33.89 -19.76 -4.34
N GLN A 316 34.90 -20.34 -3.67
CA GLN A 316 35.22 -20.00 -2.28
C GLN A 316 35.87 -18.62 -2.20
N ALA A 317 35.05 -17.60 -1.98
CA ALA A 317 35.47 -16.21 -1.85
C ALA A 317 35.31 -15.73 -0.40
N GLN A 318 36.28 -14.96 0.08
CA GLN A 318 36.25 -14.39 1.42
C GLN A 318 36.83 -12.97 1.41
N PRO A 319 36.49 -12.13 2.39
CA PRO A 319 37.18 -10.85 2.55
C PRO A 319 38.69 -11.07 2.68
N GLY A 320 39.48 -10.18 2.07
CA GLY A 320 40.90 -10.14 2.37
C GLY A 320 41.16 -9.61 3.79
N PRO A 321 42.43 -9.63 4.25
CA PRO A 321 42.77 -9.08 5.55
C PRO A 321 42.39 -7.59 5.64
N GLU A 322 42.03 -7.13 6.83
CA GLU A 322 41.54 -5.76 7.04
C GLU A 322 42.53 -4.69 6.53
N GLY A 323 42.06 -3.81 5.64
CA GLY A 323 42.88 -2.77 4.99
C GLY A 323 43.87 -3.31 3.95
N ARG A 324 43.75 -4.57 3.56
CA ARG A 324 44.61 -5.25 2.58
C ARG A 324 43.82 -5.58 1.31
N ASP A 325 43.42 -6.83 1.08
CA ASP A 325 42.73 -7.19 -0.18
C ASP A 325 41.21 -7.03 -0.06
N ASP A 326 40.56 -6.67 -1.15
CA ASP A 326 39.10 -6.64 -1.20
C ASP A 326 38.51 -8.05 -1.08
N ILE A 327 38.98 -9.00 -1.91
CA ILE A 327 38.48 -10.38 -1.93
C ILE A 327 39.63 -11.35 -2.21
N VAL A 328 39.66 -12.47 -1.48
CA VAL A 328 40.56 -13.61 -1.72
C VAL A 328 39.72 -14.81 -2.16
N ILE A 329 40.13 -15.49 -3.23
CA ILE A 329 39.53 -16.73 -3.72
C ILE A 329 40.48 -17.90 -3.44
N LYS A 330 39.93 -18.97 -2.85
CA LYS A 330 40.70 -20.16 -2.48
C LYS A 330 40.25 -21.43 -3.20
N GLU A 331 41.18 -22.35 -3.37
CA GLU A 331 40.89 -23.77 -3.64
C GLU A 331 41.58 -24.61 -2.56
N GLY A 332 40.79 -25.12 -1.61
CA GLY A 332 41.34 -25.67 -0.37
C GLY A 332 42.00 -24.56 0.46
N ASP A 333 43.24 -24.80 0.91
CA ASP A 333 44.00 -23.80 1.66
C ASP A 333 44.75 -22.80 0.76
N LYS A 334 44.86 -23.09 -0.54
CA LYS A 334 45.64 -22.30 -1.50
C LYS A 334 44.86 -21.08 -1.98
N VAL A 335 45.50 -19.91 -1.98
CA VAL A 335 44.95 -18.70 -2.60
C VAL A 335 45.15 -18.77 -4.12
N VAL A 336 44.08 -18.95 -4.89
CA VAL A 336 44.19 -19.07 -6.35
C VAL A 336 44.02 -17.73 -7.06
N ALA A 337 43.29 -16.80 -6.46
CA ALA A 337 43.12 -15.45 -6.97
C ALA A 337 42.91 -14.42 -5.87
N VAL A 338 43.30 -13.18 -6.16
CA VAL A 338 42.96 -11.99 -5.39
C VAL A 338 42.17 -11.05 -6.30
N CYS A 339 41.10 -10.47 -5.78
CA CYS A 339 40.25 -9.56 -6.53
C CYS A 339 40.25 -8.17 -5.90
N GLU A 340 40.31 -7.16 -6.75
CA GLU A 340 40.03 -5.76 -6.43
C GLU A 340 38.64 -5.42 -6.99
N VAL A 341 37.74 -4.86 -6.18
CA VAL A 341 36.36 -4.57 -6.58
C VAL A 341 36.06 -3.08 -6.44
N LYS A 342 35.86 -2.42 -7.58
CA LYS A 342 35.62 -0.97 -7.62
C LYS A 342 34.26 -0.63 -8.21
N GLY A 343 33.53 0.26 -7.56
CA GLY A 343 32.40 0.95 -8.18
C GLY A 343 32.74 2.42 -8.37
N ASP A 344 32.59 2.94 -9.59
CA ASP A 344 32.95 4.31 -9.94
C ASP A 344 31.94 4.94 -10.90
N LYS A 345 31.85 6.27 -10.87
CA LYS A 345 31.09 7.07 -11.85
C LYS A 345 31.82 7.17 -13.20
N LYS A 346 33.07 6.70 -13.29
CA LYS A 346 33.94 6.74 -14.47
C LYS A 346 34.52 5.36 -14.80
N SER A 347 35.38 5.29 -15.82
CA SER A 347 36.21 4.11 -16.11
C SER A 347 37.21 3.81 -14.99
N ALA A 348 37.69 2.57 -14.95
CA ALA A 348 38.84 2.18 -14.14
C ALA A 348 40.12 2.92 -14.56
N GLY A 349 41.06 3.06 -13.64
CA GLY A 349 42.38 3.63 -13.89
C GLY A 349 43.51 2.63 -13.64
N GLU A 350 44.70 2.97 -14.11
CA GLU A 350 45.94 2.21 -13.84
C GLU A 350 46.25 2.11 -12.33
N ALA A 351 45.80 3.09 -11.54
CA ALA A 351 45.91 3.08 -10.08
C ALA A 351 45.17 1.89 -9.44
N ASP A 352 44.00 1.52 -9.97
CA ASP A 352 43.22 0.37 -9.47
C ASP A 352 43.97 -0.95 -9.76
N ALA A 353 44.58 -1.06 -10.96
CA ALA A 353 45.43 -2.21 -11.29
C ALA A 353 46.73 -2.25 -10.47
N THR A 354 47.26 -1.09 -10.07
CA THR A 354 48.45 -0.98 -9.21
C THR A 354 48.14 -1.35 -7.76
N GLN A 355 46.91 -1.10 -7.28
CA GLN A 355 46.48 -1.61 -5.98
C GLN A 355 46.45 -3.13 -5.99
N LEU A 356 45.86 -3.71 -7.04
CA LEU A 356 45.81 -5.16 -7.23
C LEU A 356 47.21 -5.81 -7.27
N SER A 357 48.23 -5.15 -7.82
CA SER A 357 49.59 -5.73 -7.84
C SER A 357 50.18 -5.93 -6.47
N LYS A 358 49.93 -5.01 -5.54
CA LYS A 358 50.41 -5.14 -4.16
C LYS A 358 49.84 -6.39 -3.47
N TRP A 359 48.63 -6.80 -3.86
CA TRP A 359 47.98 -7.99 -3.32
C TRP A 359 48.54 -9.28 -3.91
N VAL A 360 48.80 -9.29 -5.23
CA VAL A 360 49.45 -10.43 -5.90
C VAL A 360 50.87 -10.65 -5.36
N ASP A 361 51.67 -9.58 -5.28
CA ASP A 361 53.05 -9.63 -4.81
C ASP A 361 53.12 -10.15 -3.36
N ARG A 362 52.19 -9.73 -2.50
CA ARG A 362 52.17 -10.17 -1.09
C ARG A 362 51.90 -11.67 -0.96
N VAL A 363 50.92 -12.20 -1.70
CA VAL A 363 50.65 -13.66 -1.66
C VAL A 363 51.87 -14.42 -2.19
N TYR A 364 52.55 -13.90 -3.21
CA TYR A 364 53.80 -14.51 -3.69
C TYR A 364 54.90 -14.50 -2.61
N GLU A 365 55.06 -13.40 -1.87
CA GLU A 365 56.01 -13.31 -0.76
C GLU A 365 55.67 -14.26 0.40
N GLU A 366 54.39 -14.39 0.75
CA GLU A 366 53.91 -15.20 1.87
C GLU A 366 53.88 -16.70 1.55
N GLU A 367 53.47 -17.07 0.33
CA GLU A 367 53.12 -18.44 -0.04
C GLU A 367 54.05 -19.06 -1.12
N GLY A 368 54.92 -18.25 -1.74
CA GLY A 368 55.88 -18.70 -2.76
C GLY A 368 55.31 -19.00 -4.14
N TYR A 369 54.05 -18.64 -4.40
CA TYR A 369 53.42 -18.75 -5.72
C TYR A 369 52.58 -17.50 -6.04
N GLU A 370 52.54 -17.10 -7.31
CA GLU A 370 51.76 -15.93 -7.74
C GLU A 370 50.28 -16.32 -7.92
N PRO A 371 49.34 -15.69 -7.19
CA PRO A 371 47.92 -15.89 -7.45
C PRO A 371 47.48 -15.09 -8.69
N LYS A 372 46.29 -15.40 -9.21
CA LYS A 372 45.68 -14.59 -10.25
C LYS A 372 45.20 -13.24 -9.71
N GLY A 373 45.59 -12.13 -10.34
CA GLY A 373 44.95 -10.84 -10.14
C GLY A 373 43.66 -10.69 -10.98
N ILE A 374 42.54 -10.35 -10.34
CA ILE A 374 41.25 -10.08 -11.00
C ILE A 374 40.74 -8.69 -10.62
N LEU A 375 40.48 -7.83 -11.61
CA LEU A 375 39.89 -6.50 -11.38
C LEU A 375 38.42 -6.50 -11.81
N ILE A 376 37.51 -6.28 -10.85
CA ILE A 376 36.06 -6.25 -11.07
C ILE A 376 35.54 -4.83 -10.91
N VAL A 377 34.95 -4.25 -11.96
CA VAL A 377 34.58 -2.83 -11.97
C VAL A 377 33.11 -2.60 -12.32
N ASN A 378 32.36 -1.93 -11.44
CA ASN A 378 31.08 -1.31 -11.76
C ASN A 378 31.30 0.11 -12.29
N ALA A 379 31.77 0.21 -13.54
CA ALA A 379 32.03 1.50 -14.18
C ALA A 379 30.71 2.19 -14.54
N PHE A 380 30.69 3.52 -14.43
CA PHE A 380 29.53 4.38 -14.72
C PHE A 380 28.27 3.94 -13.94
N CYS A 381 28.43 3.59 -12.67
CA CYS A 381 27.38 2.92 -11.89
C CYS A 381 26.08 3.72 -11.73
N GLU A 382 26.10 5.03 -11.97
CA GLU A 382 24.92 5.92 -11.89
C GLU A 382 24.13 6.03 -13.21
N LYS A 383 24.64 5.47 -14.30
CA LYS A 383 23.95 5.42 -15.60
C LYS A 383 23.29 4.06 -15.82
N ASP A 384 22.18 4.04 -16.56
CA ASP A 384 21.61 2.78 -17.06
C ASP A 384 22.60 2.10 -18.02
N ILE A 385 22.57 0.77 -18.11
CA ILE A 385 23.56 -0.04 -18.83
C ILE A 385 23.67 0.34 -20.32
N PRO A 386 22.57 0.56 -21.07
CA PRO A 386 22.66 1.01 -22.47
C PRO A 386 23.31 2.39 -22.64
N GLU A 387 23.32 3.22 -21.62
CA GLU A 387 23.90 4.57 -21.63
C GLU A 387 25.41 4.58 -21.28
N ARG A 388 25.98 3.43 -20.87
CA ARG A 388 27.41 3.27 -20.55
C ARG A 388 28.22 3.03 -21.82
N THR A 389 28.31 4.06 -22.65
CA THR A 389 28.96 3.99 -23.97
C THR A 389 30.49 4.09 -23.91
N GLU A 390 31.03 4.60 -22.80
CA GLU A 390 32.47 4.74 -22.60
C GLU A 390 33.15 3.40 -22.20
N LYS A 391 34.43 3.21 -22.54
CA LYS A 391 35.17 1.99 -22.19
C LYS A 391 35.33 1.88 -20.66
N PRO A 392 34.90 0.78 -20.01
CA PRO A 392 35.09 0.59 -18.56
C PRO A 392 36.58 0.43 -18.19
N PHE A 393 37.39 -0.07 -19.12
CA PHE A 393 38.84 -0.20 -19.00
C PHE A 393 39.50 0.58 -20.16
N PRO A 394 40.12 1.74 -19.91
CA PRO A 394 40.76 2.55 -20.94
C PRO A 394 41.99 1.86 -21.54
N ASP A 395 42.30 2.12 -22.81
CA ASP A 395 43.40 1.43 -23.51
C ASP A 395 44.77 1.62 -22.84
N GLN A 396 44.96 2.74 -22.12
CA GLN A 396 46.20 3.06 -21.40
C GLN A 396 46.57 2.01 -20.33
N MET A 397 45.60 1.43 -19.62
CA MET A 397 45.90 0.47 -18.54
C MET A 397 46.07 -0.98 -19.05
N LEU A 398 45.67 -1.28 -20.29
CA LEU A 398 45.65 -2.63 -20.81
C LEU A 398 47.04 -3.27 -20.93
N PRO A 399 48.09 -2.59 -21.46
CA PRO A 399 49.44 -3.15 -21.50
C PRO A 399 49.95 -3.54 -20.10
N TYR A 400 49.72 -2.68 -19.09
CA TYR A 400 50.09 -2.95 -17.71
C TYR A 400 49.40 -4.21 -17.16
N CYS A 401 48.08 -4.31 -17.35
CA CYS A 401 47.28 -5.43 -16.85
C CYS A 401 47.62 -6.74 -17.59
N SER A 402 47.75 -6.70 -18.91
CA SER A 402 48.07 -7.87 -19.73
C SER A 402 49.47 -8.41 -19.47
N ASN A 403 50.47 -7.55 -19.27
CA ASN A 403 51.83 -7.96 -18.92
C ASN A 403 51.91 -8.68 -17.56
N ARG A 404 51.06 -8.30 -16.60
CA ARG A 404 50.89 -9.03 -15.33
C ARG A 404 49.88 -10.17 -15.38
N GLY A 405 49.30 -10.41 -16.56
CA GLY A 405 48.32 -11.47 -16.75
C GLY A 405 47.05 -11.31 -15.92
N TYR A 406 46.60 -10.08 -15.61
CA TYR A 406 45.36 -9.86 -14.87
C TYR A 406 44.12 -10.12 -15.72
N CYS A 407 43.04 -10.53 -15.08
CA CYS A 407 41.71 -10.62 -15.69
C CYS A 407 40.88 -9.38 -15.33
N LEU A 408 40.28 -8.72 -16.31
CA LEU A 408 39.49 -7.50 -16.13
C LEU A 408 38.03 -7.76 -16.54
N LEU A 409 37.08 -7.54 -15.64
CA LEU A 409 35.65 -7.72 -15.94
C LEU A 409 34.78 -6.67 -15.24
N THR A 410 33.60 -6.42 -15.80
CA THR A 410 32.63 -5.53 -15.17
C THR A 410 31.67 -6.29 -14.27
N THR A 411 31.05 -5.60 -13.32
CA THR A 411 29.97 -6.21 -12.51
C THR A 411 28.74 -6.58 -13.33
N VAL A 412 28.54 -5.97 -14.50
CA VAL A 412 27.54 -6.40 -15.50
C VAL A 412 27.85 -7.80 -16.02
N LYS A 413 29.12 -8.11 -16.32
CA LYS A 413 29.54 -9.47 -16.73
C LYS A 413 29.34 -10.47 -15.60
N LEU A 414 29.70 -10.10 -14.37
CA LEU A 414 29.44 -10.93 -13.19
C LEU A 414 27.95 -11.19 -12.97
N PHE A 415 27.10 -10.16 -13.11
CA PHE A 415 25.65 -10.30 -13.04
C PHE A 415 25.13 -11.27 -14.10
N ASN A 416 25.60 -11.14 -15.35
CA ASN A 416 25.20 -12.03 -16.44
C ASN A 416 25.63 -13.48 -16.18
N VAL A 417 26.85 -13.71 -15.69
CA VAL A 417 27.30 -15.04 -15.27
C VAL A 417 26.40 -15.60 -14.18
N PHE A 418 26.09 -14.81 -13.14
CA PHE A 418 25.21 -15.23 -12.05
C PHE A 418 23.81 -15.60 -12.55
N CYS A 419 23.25 -14.83 -13.50
CA CYS A 419 21.99 -15.16 -14.16
C CYS A 419 22.07 -16.50 -14.91
N GLU A 420 23.17 -16.80 -15.60
CA GLU A 420 23.34 -18.07 -16.31
C GLU A 420 23.51 -19.25 -15.34
N CYS A 421 24.16 -19.06 -14.18
CA CYS A 421 24.14 -20.04 -13.09
C CYS A 421 22.72 -20.27 -12.57
N LYS A 422 21.93 -19.20 -12.38
CA LYS A 422 20.52 -19.30 -11.95
C LYS A 422 19.60 -19.95 -12.98
N ARG A 423 19.97 -19.92 -14.26
CA ARG A 423 19.31 -20.67 -15.34
C ARG A 423 19.86 -22.09 -15.52
N GLU A 424 20.77 -22.52 -14.65
CA GLU A 424 21.44 -23.83 -14.71
C GLU A 424 22.21 -24.09 -16.01
N LYS A 425 22.54 -23.04 -16.77
CA LYS A 425 23.38 -23.15 -17.96
C LYS A 425 24.86 -23.21 -17.63
N ILE A 426 25.22 -22.77 -16.42
CA ILE A 426 26.53 -22.96 -15.81
C ILE A 426 26.29 -23.81 -14.57
N SER A 427 26.70 -25.08 -14.63
CA SER A 427 26.47 -26.07 -13.56
C SER A 427 27.40 -25.91 -12.36
N ASP A 428 28.59 -25.34 -12.56
CA ASP A 428 29.58 -25.08 -11.52
C ASP A 428 30.34 -23.78 -11.85
N GLY A 429 30.30 -22.79 -10.94
CA GLY A 429 31.00 -21.52 -11.11
C GLY A 429 32.52 -21.66 -11.18
N LYS A 430 33.10 -22.80 -10.73
CA LYS A 430 34.54 -23.08 -10.90
C LYS A 430 34.95 -23.16 -12.37
N ILE A 431 34.03 -23.46 -13.29
CA ILE A 431 34.29 -23.40 -14.73
C ILE A 431 34.63 -21.96 -15.12
N ILE A 432 33.83 -20.99 -14.67
CA ILE A 432 34.06 -19.57 -14.93
C ILE A 432 35.32 -19.07 -14.23
N LEU A 433 35.59 -19.53 -13.00
CA LEU A 433 36.82 -19.17 -12.31
C LEU A 433 38.07 -19.61 -13.09
N LYS A 434 38.08 -20.82 -13.67
CA LYS A 434 39.19 -21.28 -14.53
C LYS A 434 39.38 -20.37 -15.74
N GLU A 435 38.29 -19.97 -16.39
CA GLU A 435 38.37 -19.02 -17.49
C GLU A 435 38.95 -17.67 -17.05
N TRP A 436 38.58 -17.18 -15.87
CA TRP A 436 39.16 -15.95 -15.32
C TRP A 436 40.64 -16.12 -14.99
N ILE A 437 41.05 -17.26 -14.45
CA ILE A 437 42.46 -17.59 -14.18
C ILE A 437 43.29 -17.60 -15.47
N GLU A 438 42.74 -18.07 -16.59
CA GLU A 438 43.42 -18.12 -17.88
C GLU A 438 43.39 -16.78 -18.63
N CYS A 439 42.38 -15.94 -18.39
CA CYS A 439 42.16 -14.67 -19.10
C CYS A 439 43.25 -13.63 -18.81
N LYS A 440 43.88 -13.08 -19.86
CA LYS A 440 44.84 -11.96 -19.76
C LYS A 440 44.28 -10.73 -20.45
N GLY A 441 43.96 -9.69 -19.70
CA GLY A 441 43.27 -8.49 -20.17
C GLY A 441 41.77 -8.55 -19.90
N ILE A 442 40.97 -8.00 -20.82
CA ILE A 442 39.51 -7.93 -20.67
C ILE A 442 38.88 -9.29 -20.94
N TYR A 443 38.12 -9.80 -19.97
CA TYR A 443 37.30 -11.00 -20.14
C TYR A 443 36.15 -10.71 -21.12
N ASP A 444 36.08 -11.39 -22.26
CA ASP A 444 35.26 -11.02 -23.42
C ASP A 444 33.87 -11.66 -23.45
N LYS A 445 33.61 -12.65 -22.59
CA LYS A 445 32.31 -13.32 -22.49
C LYS A 445 31.30 -12.57 -21.62
N TYR A 446 30.03 -12.95 -21.76
CA TYR A 446 28.90 -12.46 -20.95
C TYR A 446 28.70 -10.94 -20.93
N GLN A 447 29.03 -10.25 -22.03
CA GLN A 447 28.88 -8.80 -22.16
C GLN A 447 27.44 -8.33 -22.43
N ASP A 448 26.62 -9.18 -23.05
CA ASP A 448 25.27 -8.82 -23.47
C ASP A 448 24.27 -8.90 -22.32
N ILE A 449 23.73 -7.75 -21.90
CA ILE A 449 22.72 -7.66 -20.84
C ILE A 449 21.30 -7.99 -21.33
N ARG A 450 21.03 -7.92 -22.65
CA ARG A 450 19.68 -8.05 -23.21
C ARG A 450 18.93 -9.32 -22.79
N PRO A 451 19.57 -10.50 -22.67
CA PRO A 451 18.88 -11.71 -22.18
C PRO A 451 18.29 -11.59 -20.76
N ASN A 452 18.75 -10.60 -19.98
CA ASN A 452 18.36 -10.35 -18.60
C ASN A 452 17.44 -9.14 -18.43
N LEU A 453 17.02 -8.50 -19.53
CA LEU A 453 15.97 -7.49 -19.49
C LEU A 453 14.61 -8.16 -19.28
N ILE A 454 13.74 -7.49 -18.51
CA ILE A 454 12.34 -7.87 -18.40
C ILE A 454 11.68 -7.55 -19.74
N SER A 455 11.22 -8.56 -20.47
CA SER A 455 10.42 -8.38 -21.68
C SER A 455 8.94 -8.48 -21.32
N GLU A 456 8.10 -7.58 -21.83
CA GLU A 456 6.64 -7.59 -21.62
C GLU A 456 5.97 -8.94 -21.97
N GLU A 457 6.59 -9.77 -22.82
CA GLU A 457 6.08 -11.10 -23.20
C GLU A 457 6.38 -12.22 -22.18
N LYS A 458 7.30 -12.03 -21.22
CA LYS A 458 7.72 -13.10 -20.29
C LYS A 458 6.87 -13.23 -19.02
N ASP A 459 5.94 -12.29 -18.79
CA ASP A 459 5.06 -12.27 -17.61
C ASP A 459 3.67 -12.87 -17.89
N SER A 460 3.55 -13.71 -18.92
CA SER A 460 2.33 -14.47 -19.23
C SER A 460 2.47 -15.96 -18.91
N VAL A 461 2.81 -16.29 -17.66
CA VAL A 461 2.56 -17.62 -17.07
C VAL A 461 2.07 -17.48 -15.64
#